data_AF-A0A5N6M6J9-F1
#
_entry.id   AF-A0A5N6M6J9-F1
#
_cell.length_a   1.000
_cell.length_b   1.000
_cell.length_c   1.000
_cell.angle_alpha   90.00
_cell.angle_beta   90.00
_cell.angle_gamma   90.00
#
_symmetry.space_group_name_H-M   'P 1'
#
loop_
_entity.id
_entity.type
_entity.pdbx_description
1 polymer ?
#
loop_
_entity_poly.entity_id
_entity_poly.type
_entity_poly.pdbx_seq_one_letter_code
_entity_poly.pdbx_strand_id
1 'polypeptide(L)'
;MRKSTKWHPVPKLQTSKRTKTTSSGKYTTPQSDSTGRCFVNLNESDEEVEMDMPPPTSPQCPPGRNNNGKRPQTSYSTDYKDTLETISDSLQKFVNIQEQKQYNNDIKLLWTPIDHLTGRAREIAEKTEEQIMKKYNL
;
A
#
# COMPACT_ATOMS: atom_id res chain seq x y z
N MET A 1 -20.58 -13.79 -18.64
CA MET A 1 -19.66 -12.65 -18.84
C MET A 1 -20.18 -11.42 -18.10
N ARG A 2 -19.42 -10.92 -17.11
CA ARG A 2 -19.74 -9.67 -16.39
C ARG A 2 -19.67 -8.49 -17.37
N LYS A 3 -20.59 -7.52 -17.25
CA LYS A 3 -20.58 -6.32 -18.12
C LYS A 3 -19.34 -5.52 -17.74
N SER A 4 -18.57 -5.07 -18.73
CA SER A 4 -17.50 -4.10 -18.47
C SER A 4 -18.12 -2.83 -17.90
N THR A 5 -17.52 -2.29 -16.85
CA THR A 5 -17.90 -1.01 -16.24
C THR A 5 -17.88 0.09 -17.30
N LYS A 6 -18.99 0.81 -17.46
CA LYS A 6 -19.10 1.93 -18.39
C LYS A 6 -18.49 3.15 -17.72
N TRP A 7 -17.22 3.42 -18.01
CA TRP A 7 -16.52 4.58 -17.49
C TRP A 7 -17.09 5.84 -18.14
N HIS A 8 -17.57 6.77 -17.31
CA HIS A 8 -17.88 8.12 -17.76
C HIS A 8 -16.55 8.88 -17.98
N PRO A 9 -16.39 9.63 -19.09
CA PRO A 9 -15.20 10.43 -19.31
C PRO A 9 -15.07 11.48 -18.21
N VAL A 10 -13.93 11.52 -17.55
CA VAL A 10 -13.62 12.50 -16.52
C VAL A 10 -13.50 13.88 -17.18
N PRO A 11 -14.24 14.91 -16.72
CA PRO A 11 -14.08 16.28 -17.22
C PRO A 11 -12.64 16.75 -17.04
N LYS A 12 -12.06 17.36 -18.09
CA LYS A 12 -10.71 17.91 -18.03
C LYS A 12 -10.71 19.11 -17.09
N LEU A 13 -10.01 19.00 -15.96
CA LEU A 13 -9.75 20.13 -15.06
C LEU A 13 -8.86 21.14 -15.80
N GLN A 14 -9.28 22.41 -15.82
CA GLN A 14 -8.44 23.50 -16.31
C GLN A 14 -7.17 23.56 -15.47
N THR A 15 -6.01 23.39 -16.11
CA THR A 15 -4.73 23.56 -15.45
C THR A 15 -4.52 25.06 -15.20
N SER A 16 -4.39 25.43 -13.92
CA SER A 16 -4.08 26.81 -13.56
C SER A 16 -2.67 27.15 -14.03
N LYS A 17 -2.51 28.27 -14.76
CA LYS A 17 -1.20 28.79 -15.14
C LYS A 17 -0.50 29.28 -13.87
N ARG A 18 0.50 28.54 -13.39
CA ARG A 18 1.34 28.93 -12.25
C ARG A 18 2.10 30.22 -12.58
N THR A 19 1.79 31.30 -11.87
CA THR A 19 2.61 32.52 -11.86
C THR A 19 3.97 32.20 -11.22
N LYS A 20 5.06 32.42 -11.95
CA LYS A 20 6.42 32.35 -11.39
C LYS A 20 6.61 33.52 -10.42
N THR A 21 6.66 33.24 -9.11
CA THR A 21 7.19 34.18 -8.13
C THR A 21 8.68 33.86 -7.94
N THR A 22 9.55 34.71 -8.48
CA THR A 22 10.98 34.71 -8.18
C THR A 22 11.20 35.38 -6.82
N SER A 23 11.49 34.60 -5.79
CA SER A 23 12.15 35.12 -4.59
C SER A 23 13.14 34.07 -4.08
N SER A 24 14.42 34.32 -4.33
CA SER A 24 15.53 33.52 -3.81
C SER A 24 15.69 33.82 -2.31
N GLY A 25 15.29 32.90 -1.44
CA GLY A 25 15.68 32.89 -0.04
C GLY A 25 16.87 31.95 0.13
N LYS A 26 18.03 32.49 0.50
CA LYS A 26 19.21 31.70 0.88
C LYS A 26 18.97 31.17 2.29
N TYR A 27 18.84 29.85 2.45
CA TYR A 27 18.88 29.20 3.75
C TYR A 27 20.11 28.32 3.80
N THR A 28 21.08 28.75 4.61
CA THR A 28 22.18 27.94 5.09
C THR A 28 21.65 26.94 6.13
N THR A 29 21.98 25.65 5.92
CA THR A 29 22.01 24.45 6.78
C THR A 29 21.53 24.55 8.26
N PRO A 30 20.86 23.51 8.80
CA PRO A 30 21.60 22.32 9.27
C PRO A 30 20.93 20.96 8.99
N GLN A 31 21.80 19.95 8.93
CA GLN A 31 21.52 18.51 8.88
C GLN A 31 20.59 18.12 10.03
N SER A 32 19.48 17.46 9.72
CA SER A 32 18.48 16.99 10.68
C SER A 32 18.70 15.50 10.99
N ASP A 33 19.07 15.18 12.23
CA ASP A 33 19.27 13.82 12.74
C ASP A 33 17.93 13.12 13.08
N SER A 34 17.03 12.99 12.10
CA SER A 34 15.72 12.36 12.32
C SER A 34 15.55 11.09 11.48
N THR A 35 15.49 9.93 12.15
CA THR A 35 15.38 8.56 11.60
C THR A 35 14.03 8.23 10.93
N GLY A 36 13.39 9.20 10.28
CA GLY A 36 12.07 8.98 9.66
C GLY A 36 11.71 9.91 8.52
N ARG A 37 12.63 10.74 8.03
CA ARG A 37 12.37 11.65 6.90
C ARG A 37 13.39 11.43 5.79
N CYS A 38 12.97 10.75 4.73
CA CYS A 38 13.76 10.64 3.51
C CYS A 38 13.80 12.01 2.83
N PHE A 39 14.95 12.67 2.86
CA PHE A 39 15.20 13.85 2.04
C PHE A 39 15.64 13.38 0.65
N VAL A 40 14.78 13.58 -0.35
CA VAL A 40 15.14 13.33 -1.76
C VAL A 40 15.86 14.56 -2.28
N ASN A 41 17.15 14.44 -2.55
CA ASN A 41 17.93 15.50 -3.19
C ASN A 41 17.59 15.51 -4.70
N LEU A 42 16.80 16.49 -5.13
CA LEU A 42 16.38 16.63 -6.54
C LEU A 42 17.46 17.25 -7.44
N ASN A 43 18.65 17.56 -6.89
CA ASN A 43 19.78 18.09 -7.66
C ASN A 43 20.75 17.02 -8.15
N GLU A 44 20.57 15.74 -7.78
CA GLU A 44 21.29 14.65 -8.43
C GLU A 44 20.60 14.33 -9.76
N SER A 45 21.12 14.91 -10.84
CA SER A 45 20.81 14.46 -12.18
C SER A 45 21.45 13.09 -12.38
N ASP A 46 20.63 12.06 -12.48
CA ASP A 46 20.98 10.73 -12.98
C ASP A 46 21.69 10.92 -14.33
N GLU A 47 22.95 10.49 -14.45
CA GLU A 47 23.67 10.58 -15.72
C GLU A 47 22.95 9.71 -16.74
N GLU A 48 22.41 10.35 -17.77
CA GLU A 48 21.58 9.74 -18.81
C GLU A 48 22.36 8.66 -19.56
N VAL A 49 22.17 7.39 -19.18
CA VAL A 49 22.60 6.26 -20.02
C VAL A 49 21.56 6.10 -21.12
N GLU A 50 21.83 6.71 -22.27
CA GLU A 50 21.01 6.58 -23.49
C GLU A 50 21.01 5.12 -23.97
N MET A 51 20.06 4.33 -23.47
CA MET A 51 19.79 2.99 -23.97
C MET A 51 18.89 3.12 -25.21
N ASP A 52 19.47 2.97 -26.39
CA ASP A 52 18.76 2.96 -27.69
C ASP A 52 17.81 1.74 -27.75
N MET A 53 16.58 1.93 -27.26
CA MET A 53 15.54 0.92 -27.22
C MET A 53 14.50 1.20 -28.32
N PRO A 54 14.24 0.27 -29.26
CA PRO A 54 13.27 0.52 -30.33
C PRO A 54 11.85 0.69 -29.77
N PRO A 55 11.02 1.55 -30.39
CA PRO A 55 9.68 1.81 -29.91
C PRO A 55 8.79 0.55 -29.98
N PRO A 56 7.91 0.33 -28.99
CA PRO A 56 7.07 -0.86 -28.95
C PRO A 56 6.03 -0.86 -30.07
N THR A 57 5.90 -1.99 -30.76
CA THR A 57 4.87 -2.21 -31.78
C THR A 57 3.47 -2.12 -31.17
N SER A 58 2.55 -1.41 -31.85
CA SER A 58 1.16 -1.27 -31.40
C SER A 58 0.43 -2.62 -31.37
N PRO A 59 -0.40 -2.90 -30.34
CA PRO A 59 -1.09 -4.18 -30.20
C PRO A 59 -2.24 -4.35 -31.20
N GLN A 60 -2.22 -5.45 -31.96
CA GLN A 60 -3.28 -5.85 -32.89
C GLN A 60 -4.44 -6.52 -32.13
N CYS A 61 -5.68 -6.07 -32.34
CA CYS A 61 -6.87 -6.69 -31.75
C CYS A 61 -7.28 -7.97 -32.50
N PRO A 62 -7.73 -9.04 -31.81
CA PRO A 62 -8.15 -10.28 -32.44
C PRO A 62 -9.48 -10.10 -33.23
N PRO A 63 -9.66 -10.79 -34.37
CA PRO A 63 -10.89 -10.70 -35.18
C PRO A 63 -12.08 -11.38 -34.48
N GLY A 64 -13.30 -10.84 -34.63
CA GLY A 64 -14.55 -11.58 -34.30
C GLY A 64 -15.53 -10.92 -33.32
N ARG A 65 -15.29 -9.69 -32.86
CA ARG A 65 -16.20 -9.00 -31.92
C ARG A 65 -17.24 -8.17 -32.67
N ASN A 66 -18.30 -8.80 -33.21
CA ASN A 66 -19.47 -8.07 -33.75
C ASN A 66 -20.61 -8.02 -32.69
N ASN A 67 -21.42 -6.96 -32.75
CA ASN A 67 -22.26 -6.50 -31.64
C ASN A 67 -23.67 -7.16 -31.59
N ASN A 68 -23.88 -8.31 -32.23
CA ASN A 68 -25.25 -8.78 -32.54
C ASN A 68 -25.82 -9.84 -31.56
N GLY A 69 -25.20 -10.06 -30.40
CA GLY A 69 -25.68 -11.03 -29.42
C GLY A 69 -26.80 -10.50 -28.51
N LYS A 70 -28.04 -10.97 -28.69
CA LYS A 70 -29.15 -10.73 -27.74
C LYS A 70 -28.82 -11.31 -26.36
N ARG A 71 -29.03 -10.53 -25.30
CA ARG A 71 -28.63 -10.86 -23.93
C ARG A 71 -29.82 -11.33 -23.08
N PRO A 72 -29.75 -12.50 -22.41
CA PRO A 72 -30.78 -12.90 -21.45
C PRO A 72 -30.70 -12.03 -20.18
N GLN A 73 -31.86 -11.60 -19.69
CA GLN A 73 -32.03 -10.87 -18.44
C GLN A 73 -32.07 -11.90 -17.30
N THR A 74 -31.20 -11.76 -16.30
CA THR A 74 -31.26 -12.54 -15.06
C THR A 74 -31.36 -11.57 -13.89
N SER A 75 -32.51 -11.57 -13.22
CA SER A 75 -32.79 -10.84 -11.99
C SER A 75 -32.22 -11.62 -10.81
N TYR A 76 -31.21 -11.08 -10.13
CA TYR A 76 -30.81 -11.55 -8.81
C TYR A 76 -31.33 -10.52 -7.81
N SER A 77 -32.41 -10.87 -7.10
CA SER A 77 -32.77 -10.22 -5.84
C SER A 77 -32.01 -10.97 -4.76
N THR A 78 -30.89 -10.42 -4.31
CA THR A 78 -30.14 -10.96 -3.17
C THR A 78 -30.65 -10.26 -1.92
N ASP A 79 -31.00 -11.02 -0.88
CA ASP A 79 -31.43 -10.42 0.38
C ASP A 79 -30.27 -9.64 0.99
N TYR A 80 -30.41 -8.31 1.03
CA TYR A 80 -29.34 -7.43 1.45
C TYR A 80 -28.91 -7.69 2.89
N LYS A 81 -29.81 -8.20 3.74
CA LYS A 81 -29.51 -8.56 5.13
C LYS A 81 -28.44 -9.65 5.23
N ASP A 82 -28.64 -10.75 4.54
CA ASP A 82 -27.69 -11.87 4.52
C ASP A 82 -26.32 -11.44 4.00
N THR A 83 -26.29 -10.55 2.98
CA THR A 83 -25.03 -10.04 2.45
C THR A 83 -24.28 -9.16 3.45
N LEU A 84 -24.98 -8.35 4.24
CA LEU A 84 -24.35 -7.48 5.23
C LEU A 84 -23.85 -8.26 6.44
N GLU A 85 -24.59 -9.28 6.89
CA GLU A 85 -24.15 -10.19 7.96
C GLU A 85 -22.90 -10.96 7.54
N THR A 86 -22.89 -11.49 6.31
CA THR A 86 -21.71 -12.18 5.77
C THR A 86 -20.48 -11.27 5.74
N ILE A 87 -20.66 -9.99 5.38
CA ILE A 87 -19.57 -9.01 5.38
C ILE A 87 -19.09 -8.75 6.81
N SER A 88 -20.00 -8.53 7.75
CA SER A 88 -19.68 -8.32 9.17
C SER A 88 -18.86 -9.48 9.74
N ASP A 89 -19.31 -10.71 9.52
CA ASP A 89 -18.62 -11.92 9.97
C ASP A 89 -17.23 -12.05 9.35
N SER A 90 -17.08 -11.71 8.06
CA SER A 90 -15.79 -11.75 7.38
C SER A 90 -14.80 -10.75 7.97
N LEU A 91 -15.26 -9.55 8.34
CA LEU A 91 -14.43 -8.52 8.96
C LEU A 91 -14.01 -8.93 10.36
N GLN A 92 -14.93 -9.47 11.16
CA GLN A 92 -14.60 -9.96 12.50
C GLN A 92 -13.56 -11.10 12.43
N LYS A 93 -13.74 -12.05 11.51
CA LYS A 93 -12.75 -13.11 11.27
C LYS A 93 -11.38 -12.54 10.90
N PHE A 94 -11.33 -11.52 10.06
CA PHE A 94 -10.07 -10.89 9.69
C PHE A 94 -9.36 -10.27 10.90
N VAL A 95 -10.06 -9.53 11.75
CA VAL A 95 -9.49 -8.93 12.97
C VAL A 95 -8.95 -10.02 13.89
N ASN A 96 -9.75 -11.06 14.15
CA ASN A 96 -9.34 -12.18 15.01
C ASN A 96 -8.07 -12.88 14.48
N ILE A 97 -7.96 -13.06 13.16
CA ILE A 97 -6.76 -13.66 12.53
C ILE A 97 -5.53 -12.76 12.73
N GLN A 98 -5.68 -11.43 12.64
CA GLN A 98 -4.55 -10.52 12.86
C GLN A 98 -4.10 -10.52 14.31
N GLU A 99 -5.03 -10.51 15.26
CA GLU A 99 -4.72 -10.61 16.68
C GLU A 99 -4.01 -11.92 17.01
N GLN A 100 -4.49 -13.04 16.46
CA GLN A 100 -3.84 -14.33 16.66
C GLN A 100 -2.43 -14.39 16.06
N LYS A 101 -2.21 -13.76 14.90
CA LYS A 101 -0.86 -13.63 14.32
C LYS A 101 0.05 -12.79 15.21
N GLN A 102 -0.46 -11.69 15.75
CA GLN A 102 0.30 -10.85 16.67
C GLN A 102 0.69 -11.64 17.93
N TYR A 103 -0.27 -12.34 18.53
CA TYR A 103 -0.01 -13.22 19.67
C TYR A 103 1.07 -14.26 19.35
N ASN A 104 0.97 -14.95 18.22
CA ASN A 104 1.95 -15.97 17.83
C ASN A 104 3.35 -15.38 17.64
N ASN A 105 3.46 -14.18 17.06
CA ASN A 105 4.74 -13.49 16.90
C ASN A 105 5.31 -13.08 18.26
N ASP A 106 4.48 -12.52 19.14
CA ASP A 106 4.88 -12.08 20.49
C ASP A 106 5.39 -13.28 21.31
N ILE A 107 4.64 -14.39 21.34
CA ILE A 107 5.06 -15.61 22.03
C ILE A 107 6.33 -16.16 21.41
N LYS A 108 6.45 -16.21 20.09
CA LYS A 108 7.66 -16.68 19.42
C LYS A 108 8.89 -15.85 19.82
N LEU A 109 8.74 -14.53 19.97
CA LEU A 109 9.82 -13.65 20.42
C LEU A 109 10.29 -14.01 21.83
N LEU A 110 9.38 -14.30 22.76
CA LEU A 110 9.74 -14.73 24.12
C LEU A 110 10.56 -16.03 24.15
N TRP A 111 10.35 -16.93 23.18
CA TRP A 111 11.09 -18.20 23.11
C TRP A 111 12.41 -18.09 22.35
N THR A 112 12.68 -16.97 21.65
CA THR A 112 13.93 -16.83 20.89
C THR A 112 15.08 -16.42 21.80
N PRO A 113 16.21 -17.15 21.81
CA PRO A 113 17.35 -16.80 22.65
C PRO A 113 17.97 -15.47 22.25
N ILE A 114 18.09 -14.54 23.19
CA ILE A 114 18.66 -13.20 22.97
C ILE A 114 20.15 -13.10 23.37
N ASP A 115 20.77 -14.20 23.79
CA ASP A 115 22.17 -14.21 24.30
C ASP A 115 23.21 -13.71 23.29
N HIS A 116 22.90 -13.83 22.00
CA HIS A 116 23.74 -13.37 20.91
C HIS A 116 23.67 -11.84 20.69
N LEU A 117 22.71 -11.16 21.31
CA LEU A 117 22.56 -9.70 21.23
C LEU A 117 23.40 -9.03 22.31
N THR A 118 23.94 -7.85 22.01
CA THR A 118 24.81 -7.11 22.93
C THR A 118 24.46 -5.61 22.95
N GLY A 119 24.75 -4.96 24.08
CA GLY A 119 24.52 -3.53 24.27
C GLY A 119 23.05 -3.13 24.08
N ARG A 120 22.81 -2.07 23.30
CA ARG A 120 21.47 -1.49 23.07
C ARG A 120 20.49 -2.48 22.44
N ALA A 121 20.95 -3.38 21.59
CA ALA A 121 20.09 -4.35 20.93
C ALA A 121 19.48 -5.34 21.94
N ARG A 122 20.28 -5.75 22.93
CA ARG A 122 19.84 -6.61 24.03
C ARG A 122 18.82 -5.90 24.93
N GLU A 123 19.10 -4.65 25.30
CA GLU A 123 18.18 -3.84 26.11
C GLU A 123 16.81 -3.66 25.45
N ILE A 124 16.78 -3.44 24.13
CA ILE A 124 15.52 -3.34 23.37
C ILE A 124 14.78 -4.67 23.40
N ALA A 125 15.48 -5.78 23.17
CA ALA A 125 14.88 -7.11 23.18
C ALA A 125 14.29 -7.46 24.57
N GLU A 126 15.05 -7.29 25.65
CA GLU A 126 14.58 -7.52 27.03
C GLU A 126 13.35 -6.67 27.35
N LYS A 127 13.39 -5.37 27.00
CA LYS A 127 12.25 -4.47 27.20
C LYS A 127 11.01 -4.89 26.39
N THR A 128 11.20 -5.39 25.17
CA THR A 128 10.07 -5.91 24.38
C THR A 128 9.49 -7.19 24.97
N GLU A 129 10.33 -8.09 25.49
CA GLU A 129 9.88 -9.29 26.20
C GLU A 129 9.10 -8.92 27.46
N GLU A 130 9.58 -7.99 28.28
CA GLU A 130 8.85 -7.47 29.44
C GLU A 130 7.48 -6.89 29.09
N GLN A 131 7.39 -6.12 28.01
CA GLN A 131 6.12 -5.57 27.54
C GLN A 131 5.15 -6.67 27.12
N ILE A 132 5.65 -7.71 26.45
CA ILE A 132 4.84 -8.86 26.05
C ILE A 132 4.36 -9.65 27.27
N MET A 133 5.24 -9.94 28.22
CA MET A 133 4.86 -10.64 29.46
C MET A 133 3.78 -9.85 30.23
N LYS A 134 3.96 -8.53 30.35
CA LYS A 134 2.96 -7.65 30.97
C LYS A 134 1.63 -7.62 30.20
N LYS A 135 1.67 -7.61 28.87
CA LYS A 135 0.47 -7.58 28.01
C LYS A 135 -0.40 -8.84 28.17
N TYR A 136 0.23 -9.99 28.40
CA TYR A 136 -0.46 -11.28 28.52
C TYR A 136 -0.53 -11.83 29.95
N ASN A 137 -0.07 -11.06 30.95
CA ASN A 137 -0.01 -11.46 32.35
C ASN A 137 0.74 -12.78 32.57
N LEU A 138 1.88 -12.94 31.90
CA LEU A 138 2.81 -14.06 32.02
C LEU A 138 3.89 -13.79 33.07
#